data_AF-A0A328EI41-F1
#
_entry.id   AF-A0A328EI41-F1
#
_cell.length_a   1.000
_cell.length_b   1.000
_cell.length_c   1.000
_cell.angle_alpha   90.00
_cell.angle_beta   90.00
_cell.angle_gamma   90.00
#
_symmetry.space_group_name_H-M   'P 1'
#
loop_
_entity.id
_entity.type
_entity.pdbx_description
1 polymer ?
#
loop_
_entity_poly.entity_id
_entity_poly.type
_entity_poly.pdbx_seq_one_letter_code
_entity_poly.pdbx_strand_id
1 'polypeptide(L)'
;MSSRVLALGTVATVAALATASAAFGAFSSTTIPGKSCGAYGYHAGYGYGYDCVDGPGAGGGTSTGNPSNNTTNNPINKDSALTPNVSHIIFPGFAKKCDQTLTNLNDSRLTAYYNDLKVIDRSNVNRALTRAEFLKLVLNAANVDVSNEADAKYADVPASHTLNKYIAYATRIGMVAGQNGNFRPDDKITRAEAAKVFTNAAGIGGAKTVNTFADVPATHSLAGYIQSAYDNCLLHGQNEGGKTLYKPELNITLAETGKVLYNVTHQK
;
A
#
# COMPACT_ATOMS: atom_id res chain seq x y z
N MET A 1 48.60 -29.96 30.62
CA MET A 1 47.16 -30.04 30.31
C MET A 1 46.75 -28.67 29.79
N SER A 2 47.10 -28.29 28.56
CA SER A 2 46.44 -28.53 27.26
C SER A 2 44.97 -28.10 27.18
N SER A 3 44.76 -27.15 26.26
CA SER A 3 43.57 -26.90 25.42
C SER A 3 42.46 -26.02 25.99
N ARG A 4 41.81 -25.11 25.24
CA ARG A 4 41.98 -24.47 23.92
C ARG A 4 40.76 -23.51 23.78
N VAL A 5 40.95 -22.28 23.26
CA VAL A 5 40.15 -21.66 22.14
C VAL A 5 38.67 -21.27 22.46
N LEU A 6 37.99 -20.19 22.00
CA LEU A 6 37.90 -19.44 20.74
C LEU A 6 37.24 -18.05 21.00
N ALA A 7 37.64 -17.03 20.23
CA ALA A 7 37.01 -15.71 20.11
C ALA A 7 35.77 -15.73 19.18
N LEU A 8 34.92 -14.69 19.25
CA LEU A 8 33.98 -14.15 18.22
C LEU A 8 32.87 -13.40 18.99
N GLY A 9 32.41 -12.19 18.68
CA GLY A 9 32.64 -11.25 17.60
C GLY A 9 31.69 -10.07 17.87
N THR A 10 32.16 -8.86 17.56
CA THR A 10 31.43 -7.59 17.65
C THR A 10 30.11 -7.60 16.86
N VAL A 11 28.99 -7.24 17.49
CA VAL A 11 27.76 -6.88 16.78
C VAL A 11 27.70 -5.37 16.63
N ALA A 12 27.87 -4.92 15.38
CA ALA A 12 27.76 -3.53 14.98
C ALA A 12 26.31 -3.04 15.13
N THR A 13 26.13 -1.98 15.92
CA THR A 13 24.91 -1.16 15.95
C THR A 13 24.85 -0.32 14.68
N VAL A 14 23.94 -0.67 13.76
CA VAL A 14 23.55 0.20 12.65
C VAL A 14 22.19 0.79 12.97
N ALA A 15 22.19 1.97 13.60
CA ALA A 15 21.02 2.84 13.68
C ALA A 15 21.19 3.93 12.63
N ALA A 16 20.42 3.86 11.54
CA ALA A 16 20.37 4.91 10.53
C ALA A 16 18.91 5.31 10.26
N LEU A 17 18.63 6.55 10.67
CA LEU A 17 17.66 7.53 10.17
C LEU A 17 16.20 7.08 9.88
N ALA A 18 15.31 7.46 10.79
CA ALA A 18 13.89 7.67 10.51
C ALA A 18 13.57 9.17 10.63
N THR A 19 13.44 9.88 9.50
CA THR A 19 12.78 11.19 9.46
C THR A 19 12.00 11.33 8.16
N ALA A 20 10.68 11.31 8.26
CA ALA A 20 9.78 12.25 7.59
C ALA A 20 8.35 11.87 7.99
N SER A 21 7.72 12.70 8.82
CA SER A 21 6.27 12.71 9.03
C SER A 21 5.81 14.09 8.56
N ALA A 22 4.85 14.14 7.64
CA ALA A 22 4.17 15.37 7.29
C ALA A 22 2.67 15.08 7.19
N ALA A 23 1.88 15.91 7.87
CA ALA A 23 0.44 15.79 8.03
C ALA A 23 -0.30 16.32 6.80
N PHE A 24 -1.32 15.61 6.28
CA PHE A 24 -2.10 16.06 5.13
C PHE A 24 -3.60 15.71 5.19
N GLY A 25 -4.40 16.68 4.74
CA GLY A 25 -5.87 16.71 4.78
C GLY A 25 -6.56 15.79 3.78
N ALA A 26 -7.84 15.54 4.04
CA ALA A 26 -8.68 14.55 3.38
C ALA A 26 -9.15 14.96 1.97
N PHE A 27 -9.13 14.02 1.02
CA PHE A 27 -9.85 14.12 -0.25
C PHE A 27 -10.55 12.79 -0.57
N SER A 28 -11.80 12.89 -1.06
CA SER A 28 -12.73 11.79 -1.34
C SER A 28 -12.57 11.25 -2.77
N SER A 29 -12.72 9.94 -2.95
CA SER A 29 -12.37 9.18 -4.16
C SER A 29 -13.30 9.32 -5.37
N THR A 30 -14.24 10.28 -5.39
CA THR A 30 -15.13 10.50 -6.56
C THR A 30 -15.38 11.96 -6.89
N THR A 31 -14.71 12.91 -6.23
CA THR A 31 -14.79 14.32 -6.62
C THR A 31 -13.49 15.02 -6.25
N ILE A 32 -12.56 15.08 -7.20
CA ILE A 32 -11.44 16.03 -7.11
C ILE A 32 -12.06 17.41 -7.39
N PRO A 33 -12.01 18.37 -6.45
CA PRO A 33 -12.56 19.71 -6.70
C PRO A 33 -11.93 20.32 -7.96
N GLY A 34 -12.75 20.58 -8.99
CA GLY A 34 -12.33 21.20 -10.25
C GLY A 34 -11.86 20.27 -11.38
N LYS A 35 -11.92 18.93 -11.23
CA LYS A 35 -11.58 17.98 -12.29
C LYS A 35 -12.73 17.00 -12.57
N SER A 36 -12.87 16.62 -13.85
CA SER A 36 -13.80 15.57 -14.28
C SER A 36 -12.99 14.31 -14.58
N CYS A 37 -13.29 13.22 -13.90
CA CYS A 37 -12.60 11.94 -14.10
C CYS A 37 -13.50 10.94 -14.82
N GLY A 38 -12.94 10.25 -15.81
CA GLY A 38 -13.59 9.14 -16.50
C GLY A 38 -13.74 7.91 -15.61
N ALA A 39 -14.33 6.85 -16.18
CA ALA A 39 -14.45 5.56 -15.50
C ALA A 39 -13.07 4.93 -15.25
N TYR A 40 -12.93 4.23 -14.12
CA TYR A 40 -11.73 3.45 -13.83
C TYR A 40 -11.55 2.36 -14.90
N GLY A 41 -10.44 2.39 -15.64
CA GLY A 41 -10.23 1.53 -16.81
C GLY A 41 -8.76 1.15 -17.00
N TYR A 42 -8.51 0.19 -17.90
CA TYR A 42 -7.14 -0.16 -18.35
C TYR A 42 -6.73 0.76 -19.47
N HIS A 43 -5.50 1.25 -19.42
CA HIS A 43 -4.94 2.09 -20.46
C HIS A 43 -3.61 1.53 -20.92
N ALA A 44 -3.48 1.43 -22.25
CA ALA A 44 -2.26 0.99 -22.90
C ALA A 44 -1.16 2.04 -22.70
N GLY A 45 -0.32 1.84 -21.68
CA GLY A 45 0.83 2.70 -21.37
C GLY A 45 1.13 2.84 -19.88
N TYR A 46 0.13 2.70 -19.01
CA TYR A 46 0.27 2.96 -17.56
C TYR A 46 -0.69 2.15 -16.67
N GLY A 47 -1.32 1.10 -17.19
CA GLY A 47 -2.12 0.17 -16.40
C GLY A 47 -3.54 0.67 -16.11
N TYR A 48 -4.13 0.21 -15.02
CA TYR A 48 -5.49 0.59 -14.64
C TYR A 48 -5.49 1.89 -13.82
N GLY A 49 -6.35 2.85 -14.14
CA GLY A 49 -6.40 4.12 -13.42
C GLY A 49 -7.66 4.93 -13.75
N TYR A 50 -7.72 6.14 -13.19
CA TYR A 50 -8.69 7.14 -13.62
C TYR A 50 -8.00 8.09 -14.61
N ASP A 51 -8.67 8.36 -15.73
CA ASP A 51 -8.31 9.44 -16.64
C ASP A 51 -9.04 10.71 -16.19
N CYS A 52 -8.31 11.61 -15.54
CA CYS A 52 -8.86 12.88 -15.07
C CYS A 52 -8.43 14.02 -16.01
N VAL A 53 -9.41 14.79 -16.47
CA VAL A 53 -9.19 16.01 -17.26
C VAL A 53 -9.65 17.23 -16.48
N ASP A 54 -9.04 18.36 -16.81
CA ASP A 54 -9.48 19.67 -16.35
C ASP A 54 -10.90 19.90 -16.86
N GLY A 55 -11.82 20.33 -15.99
CA GLY A 55 -13.21 20.59 -16.38
C GLY A 55 -13.30 21.61 -17.53
N PRO A 56 -14.42 21.67 -18.27
CA PRO A 56 -14.56 22.52 -19.44
C PRO A 56 -14.40 24.00 -19.03
N GLY A 57 -13.18 24.53 -19.18
CA GLY A 57 -12.83 25.85 -18.67
C GLY A 57 -11.35 26.24 -18.69
N ALA A 58 -10.45 25.46 -19.29
CA ALA A 58 -9.07 25.91 -19.51
C ALA A 58 -8.58 25.49 -20.90
N GLY A 59 -8.71 26.40 -21.86
CA GLY A 59 -8.14 26.24 -23.19
C GLY A 59 -6.63 26.50 -23.19
N GLY A 60 -5.95 25.88 -24.16
CA GLY A 60 -4.70 26.40 -24.73
C GLY A 60 -3.57 25.37 -24.88
N GLY A 61 -3.31 24.93 -26.11
CA GLY A 61 -1.98 24.49 -26.53
C GLY A 61 -1.93 23.19 -27.34
N THR A 62 -2.15 23.29 -28.65
CA THR A 62 -1.79 22.27 -29.64
C THR A 62 -0.27 22.12 -29.76
N SER A 63 0.21 20.87 -29.84
CA SER A 63 1.48 20.54 -30.49
C SER A 63 1.42 19.12 -31.04
N THR A 64 1.23 19.05 -32.35
CA THR A 64 1.36 17.87 -33.20
C THR A 64 2.82 17.43 -33.29
N GLY A 65 3.10 16.14 -33.06
CA GLY A 65 4.37 15.50 -33.40
C GLY A 65 4.40 14.02 -33.00
N ASN A 66 4.38 13.12 -33.97
CA ASN A 66 4.60 11.68 -33.85
C ASN A 66 5.45 11.24 -35.07
N PRO A 67 6.11 10.06 -35.12
CA PRO A 67 6.80 9.24 -34.09
C PRO A 67 8.31 9.15 -34.37
N SER A 68 9.13 8.74 -33.39
CA SER A 68 10.33 7.96 -33.73
C SER A 68 10.74 7.00 -32.62
N ASN A 69 10.61 5.72 -32.99
CA ASN A 69 11.36 4.55 -32.58
C ASN A 69 12.63 4.79 -31.75
N ASN A 70 12.70 4.17 -30.56
CA ASN A 70 13.92 3.47 -30.18
C ASN A 70 13.59 2.21 -29.37
N THR A 71 13.47 1.10 -30.09
CA THR A 71 13.74 -0.23 -29.56
C THR A 71 15.21 -0.31 -29.13
N THR A 72 15.48 -0.19 -27.82
CA THR A 72 16.62 -0.88 -27.22
C THR A 72 16.09 -1.98 -26.31
N ASN A 73 16.24 -3.20 -26.81
CA ASN A 73 16.20 -4.42 -26.02
C ASN A 73 17.06 -4.23 -24.77
N ASN A 74 16.49 -4.41 -23.58
CA ASN A 74 17.27 -4.85 -22.44
C ASN A 74 16.64 -6.12 -21.88
N PRO A 75 17.28 -7.30 -22.05
CA PRO A 75 16.77 -8.55 -21.51
C PRO A 75 16.84 -8.50 -19.99
N ILE A 76 15.76 -8.98 -19.35
CA ILE A 76 15.64 -9.46 -17.97
C ILE A 76 16.78 -9.03 -17.02
N ASN A 77 16.47 -8.14 -16.09
CA ASN A 77 16.93 -8.34 -14.72
C ASN A 77 15.77 -8.12 -13.73
N LYS A 78 15.15 -9.24 -13.38
CA LYS A 78 14.06 -9.41 -12.41
C LYS A 78 14.59 -9.58 -10.98
N ASP A 79 15.85 -9.22 -10.69
CA ASP A 79 16.48 -9.76 -9.49
C ASP A 79 16.49 -8.84 -8.26
N SER A 80 15.74 -9.38 -7.29
CA SER A 80 15.55 -9.07 -5.88
C SER A 80 14.77 -7.80 -5.57
N ALA A 81 13.47 -7.98 -5.31
CA ALA A 81 12.72 -7.05 -4.48
C ALA A 81 13.44 -6.85 -3.12
N LEU A 82 13.39 -5.65 -2.56
CA LEU A 82 13.64 -5.39 -1.15
C LEU A 82 12.84 -6.39 -0.34
N THR A 83 13.54 -7.31 0.32
CA THR A 83 12.89 -8.39 1.07
C THR A 83 12.06 -7.80 2.20
N PRO A 84 10.78 -8.20 2.34
CA PRO A 84 9.98 -7.74 3.45
C PRO A 84 10.60 -8.29 4.74
N ASN A 85 10.83 -7.42 5.73
CA ASN A 85 11.29 -7.84 7.05
C ASN A 85 10.10 -8.34 7.88
N VAL A 86 9.41 -9.37 7.37
CA VAL A 86 8.26 -10.00 8.03
C VAL A 86 8.55 -11.45 8.37
N SER A 87 8.21 -11.88 9.58
CA SER A 87 8.45 -13.26 10.02
C SER A 87 7.37 -14.24 9.53
N HIS A 88 6.23 -13.73 9.06
CA HIS A 88 5.11 -14.53 8.58
C HIS A 88 4.38 -13.80 7.44
N ILE A 89 4.21 -14.48 6.31
CA ILE A 89 3.45 -14.00 5.15
C ILE A 89 1.99 -14.41 5.34
N ILE A 90 1.07 -13.45 5.35
CA ILE A 90 -0.35 -13.71 5.65
C ILE A 90 -1.21 -13.91 4.39
N PHE A 91 -0.71 -13.58 3.21
CA PHE A 91 -1.31 -13.95 1.92
C PHE A 91 -0.36 -14.85 1.10
N PRO A 92 -0.09 -16.10 1.54
CA PRO A 92 0.87 -16.99 0.88
C PRO A 92 0.41 -17.43 -0.52
N GLY A 93 -0.90 -17.41 -0.79
CA GLY A 93 -1.50 -17.81 -2.07
C GLY A 93 -1.57 -16.70 -3.13
N PHE A 94 -1.07 -15.49 -2.85
CA PHE A 94 -1.13 -14.39 -3.81
C PHE A 94 -0.23 -14.67 -5.02
N ALA A 95 -0.84 -14.91 -6.19
CA ALA A 95 -0.20 -15.43 -7.39
C ALA A 95 0.66 -14.41 -8.16
N LYS A 96 0.84 -13.18 -7.63
CA LYS A 96 1.59 -12.08 -8.28
C LYS A 96 1.14 -11.81 -9.73
N LYS A 97 -0.15 -12.05 -10.02
CA LYS A 97 -0.76 -11.79 -11.31
C LYS A 97 -1.78 -10.65 -11.18
N CYS A 98 -1.79 -9.78 -12.17
CA CYS A 98 -2.81 -8.75 -12.36
C CYS A 98 -4.13 -9.36 -12.88
N ASP A 99 -4.68 -10.34 -12.17
CA ASP A 99 -6.01 -10.88 -12.44
C ASP A 99 -6.99 -10.25 -11.45
N GLN A 100 -7.40 -9.01 -11.76
CA GLN A 100 -8.36 -8.29 -10.93
C GLN A 100 -9.78 -8.74 -11.27
N THR A 101 -10.41 -9.49 -10.37
CA THR A 101 -11.84 -9.85 -10.47
C THR A 101 -12.78 -8.69 -10.13
N LEU A 102 -12.30 -7.71 -9.36
CA LEU A 102 -12.96 -6.45 -9.06
C LEU A 102 -12.18 -5.25 -9.59
N THR A 103 -12.82 -4.45 -10.43
CA THR A 103 -12.27 -3.21 -10.97
C THR A 103 -12.94 -1.97 -10.39
N ASN A 104 -14.22 -2.05 -10.02
CA ASN A 104 -15.03 -0.93 -9.51
C ASN A 104 -15.07 -0.90 -7.97
N LEU A 105 -14.90 0.29 -7.38
CA LEU A 105 -14.98 0.53 -5.94
C LEU A 105 -16.41 0.40 -5.37
N ASN A 106 -17.43 0.48 -6.23
CA ASN A 106 -18.85 0.39 -5.86
C ASN A 106 -19.49 -0.96 -6.23
N ASP A 107 -18.69 -2.00 -6.48
CA ASP A 107 -19.21 -3.32 -6.83
C ASP A 107 -19.99 -3.95 -5.65
N SER A 108 -21.14 -4.55 -5.93
CA SER A 108 -22.04 -5.11 -4.91
C SER A 108 -21.41 -6.25 -4.12
N ARG A 109 -20.40 -6.94 -4.67
CA ARG A 109 -19.65 -8.01 -3.98
C ARG A 109 -18.88 -7.48 -2.76
N LEU A 110 -18.48 -6.21 -2.77
CA LEU A 110 -17.80 -5.60 -1.62
C LEU A 110 -18.72 -5.50 -0.41
N THR A 111 -20.04 -5.36 -0.58
CA THR A 111 -21.00 -5.28 0.52
C THR A 111 -20.99 -6.53 1.39
N ALA A 112 -21.01 -7.72 0.75
CA ALA A 112 -20.90 -8.99 1.47
C ALA A 112 -19.53 -9.12 2.12
N TYR A 113 -18.47 -8.78 1.39
CA TYR A 113 -17.10 -8.87 1.87
C TYR A 113 -16.82 -7.98 3.09
N TYR A 114 -17.46 -6.80 3.19
CA TYR A 114 -17.33 -5.94 4.38
C TYR A 114 -17.89 -6.59 5.66
N ASN A 115 -18.83 -7.53 5.55
CA ASN A 115 -19.27 -8.34 6.70
C ASN A 115 -18.15 -9.28 7.14
N ASP A 116 -17.53 -9.97 6.19
CA ASP A 116 -16.45 -10.93 6.45
C ASP A 116 -15.22 -10.23 7.07
N LEU A 117 -14.89 -9.04 6.56
CA LEU A 117 -13.83 -8.19 7.11
C LEU A 117 -14.17 -7.56 8.47
N LYS A 118 -15.42 -7.67 8.93
CA LYS A 118 -15.92 -7.06 10.18
C LYS A 118 -15.64 -5.56 10.23
N VAL A 119 -15.95 -4.84 9.15
CA VAL A 119 -15.80 -3.38 9.05
C VAL A 119 -16.57 -2.69 10.17
N ILE A 120 -15.92 -1.72 10.84
CA ILE A 120 -16.49 -1.01 12.01
C ILE A 120 -17.62 -0.04 11.59
N ASP A 121 -17.36 0.79 10.59
CA ASP A 121 -18.32 1.76 10.06
C ASP A 121 -18.32 1.72 8.53
N ARG A 122 -19.49 1.43 7.97
CA ARG A 122 -19.77 1.32 6.53
C ARG A 122 -20.68 2.43 6.00
N SER A 123 -21.04 3.41 6.82
CA SER A 123 -21.93 4.52 6.43
C SER A 123 -21.35 5.33 5.26
N ASN A 124 -20.02 5.42 5.20
CA ASN A 124 -19.29 6.03 4.11
C ASN A 124 -18.07 5.16 3.72
N VAL A 125 -18.16 4.48 2.59
CA VAL A 125 -17.07 3.62 2.09
C VAL A 125 -15.90 4.39 1.48
N ASN A 126 -16.09 5.68 1.18
CA ASN A 126 -15.03 6.56 0.67
C ASN A 126 -14.26 7.27 1.80
N ARG A 127 -14.56 6.96 3.07
CA ARG A 127 -13.84 7.53 4.21
C ARG A 127 -12.43 6.97 4.30
N ALA A 128 -11.51 7.81 4.78
CA ALA A 128 -10.16 7.39 5.15
C ALA A 128 -10.17 6.45 6.37
N LEU A 129 -9.38 5.39 6.29
CA LEU A 129 -9.16 4.43 7.38
C LEU A 129 -8.10 4.93 8.34
N THR A 130 -8.25 4.62 9.63
CA THR A 130 -7.12 4.73 10.57
C THR A 130 -6.11 3.61 10.33
N ARG A 131 -4.88 3.79 10.82
CA ARG A 131 -3.82 2.77 10.77
C ARG A 131 -4.27 1.47 11.43
N ALA A 132 -4.89 1.55 12.60
CA ALA A 132 -5.39 0.37 13.30
C ALA A 132 -6.58 -0.28 12.58
N GLU A 133 -7.52 0.51 12.06
CA GLU A 133 -8.66 0.00 11.28
C GLU A 133 -8.17 -0.74 10.03
N PHE A 134 -7.21 -0.16 9.30
CA PHE A 134 -6.65 -0.77 8.10
C PHE A 134 -5.99 -2.12 8.40
N LEU A 135 -5.19 -2.21 9.47
CA LEU A 135 -4.57 -3.48 9.88
C LEU A 135 -5.61 -4.55 10.24
N LYS A 136 -6.69 -4.17 10.92
CA LYS A 136 -7.81 -5.08 11.20
C LYS A 136 -8.35 -5.70 9.90
N LEU A 137 -8.59 -4.88 8.87
CA LEU A 137 -9.12 -5.37 7.60
C LEU A 137 -8.15 -6.32 6.91
N VAL A 138 -6.87 -5.98 6.86
CA VAL A 138 -5.82 -6.82 6.25
C VAL A 138 -5.73 -8.18 6.96
N LEU A 139 -5.74 -8.19 8.29
CA LEU A 139 -5.64 -9.43 9.07
C LEU A 139 -6.92 -10.29 8.99
N ASN A 140 -8.10 -9.66 8.99
CA ASN A 140 -9.36 -10.37 8.81
C ASN A 140 -9.51 -10.97 7.41
N ALA A 141 -9.03 -10.28 6.36
CA ALA A 141 -9.01 -10.83 5.01
C ALA A 141 -8.16 -12.10 4.92
N ALA A 142 -7.08 -12.17 5.70
CA ALA A 142 -6.23 -13.35 5.84
C ALA A 142 -6.76 -14.39 6.85
N ASN A 143 -7.94 -14.15 7.45
CA ASN A 143 -8.54 -14.97 8.50
C ASN A 143 -7.59 -15.22 9.70
N VAL A 144 -6.79 -14.22 10.06
CA VAL A 144 -5.85 -14.30 11.19
C VAL A 144 -6.61 -14.16 12.50
N ASP A 145 -6.51 -15.17 13.37
CA ASP A 145 -7.00 -15.08 14.73
C ASP A 145 -5.98 -14.37 15.65
N VAL A 146 -6.36 -13.20 16.16
CA VAL A 146 -5.57 -12.40 17.09
C VAL A 146 -6.01 -12.58 18.54
N SER A 147 -6.97 -13.46 18.85
CA SER A 147 -7.55 -13.63 20.19
C SER A 147 -6.51 -13.95 21.26
N ASN A 148 -5.49 -14.73 20.92
CA ASN A 148 -4.40 -15.14 21.80
C ASN A 148 -3.17 -14.20 21.72
N GLU A 149 -3.24 -13.11 20.98
CA GLU A 149 -2.14 -12.15 20.88
C GLU A 149 -2.01 -11.35 22.18
N ALA A 150 -0.77 -11.16 22.63
CA ALA A 150 -0.46 -10.29 23.77
C ALA A 150 -0.64 -8.82 23.38
N ASP A 151 -0.92 -7.95 24.35
CA ASP A 151 -1.13 -6.54 24.05
C ASP A 151 0.14 -5.85 23.52
N ALA A 152 -0.05 -4.99 22.52
CA ALA A 152 0.96 -4.11 21.95
C ALA A 152 1.57 -3.21 23.03
N LYS A 153 2.88 -2.96 22.92
CA LYS A 153 3.67 -2.22 23.92
C LYS A 153 3.99 -0.79 23.46
N TYR A 154 2.99 -0.10 22.92
CA TYR A 154 3.11 1.30 22.53
C TYR A 154 2.46 2.20 23.59
N ALA A 155 3.05 3.36 23.84
CA ALA A 155 2.58 4.27 24.89
C ALA A 155 1.20 4.87 24.58
N ASP A 156 0.86 5.00 23.30
CA ASP A 156 -0.41 5.51 22.80
C ASP A 156 -1.44 4.42 22.44
N VAL A 157 -1.16 3.16 22.78
CA VAL A 157 -2.09 2.04 22.58
C VAL A 157 -2.39 1.38 23.93
N PRO A 158 -3.40 1.85 24.67
CA PRO A 158 -3.77 1.23 25.95
C PRO A 158 -4.29 -0.20 25.74
N ALA A 159 -4.21 -1.05 26.76
CA ALA A 159 -4.73 -2.43 26.73
C ALA A 159 -6.24 -2.49 26.40
N SER A 160 -6.99 -1.44 26.77
CA SER A 160 -8.42 -1.30 26.46
C SER A 160 -8.72 -0.90 25.01
N HIS A 161 -7.71 -0.53 24.21
CA HIS A 161 -7.93 -0.16 22.81
C HIS A 161 -8.46 -1.37 22.03
N THR A 162 -9.62 -1.22 21.40
CA THR A 162 -10.36 -2.34 20.77
C THR A 162 -9.56 -3.05 19.66
N LEU A 163 -8.62 -2.36 19.04
CA LEU A 163 -7.74 -2.89 17.99
C LEU A 163 -6.31 -3.23 18.46
N ASN A 164 -6.07 -3.23 19.78
CA ASN A 164 -4.73 -3.47 20.35
C ASN A 164 -4.10 -4.76 19.82
N LYS A 165 -4.83 -5.89 19.87
CA LYS A 165 -4.31 -7.20 19.44
C LYS A 165 -3.98 -7.28 17.95
N TYR A 166 -4.69 -6.54 17.09
CA TYR A 166 -4.34 -6.43 15.67
C TYR A 166 -3.03 -5.69 15.47
N ILE A 167 -2.83 -4.59 16.20
CA ILE A 167 -1.57 -3.82 16.18
C ILE A 167 -0.41 -4.67 16.70
N ALA A 168 -0.65 -5.42 17.78
CA ALA A 168 0.34 -6.30 18.38
C ALA A 168 0.80 -7.39 17.42
N TYR A 169 -0.14 -8.11 16.80
CA TYR A 169 0.16 -9.16 15.83
C TYR A 169 0.95 -8.59 14.65
N ALA A 170 0.47 -7.50 14.05
CA ALA A 170 1.11 -6.87 12.90
C ALA A 170 2.53 -6.37 13.21
N THR A 171 2.75 -5.89 14.45
CA THR A 171 4.09 -5.50 14.93
C THR A 171 4.98 -6.72 15.15
N ARG A 172 4.47 -7.78 15.81
CA ARG A 172 5.21 -9.01 16.09
C ARG A 172 5.75 -9.66 14.82
N ILE A 173 4.94 -9.68 13.76
CA ILE A 173 5.35 -10.25 12.49
C ILE A 173 6.20 -9.30 11.63
N GLY A 174 6.54 -8.10 12.11
CA GLY A 174 7.38 -7.12 11.40
C GLY A 174 6.68 -6.39 10.25
N MET A 175 5.36 -6.54 10.11
CA MET A 175 4.59 -5.93 9.01
C MET A 175 4.51 -4.41 9.16
N VAL A 176 4.42 -3.93 10.39
CA VAL A 176 4.43 -2.51 10.77
C VAL A 176 5.36 -2.29 11.96
N ALA A 177 5.77 -1.04 12.16
CA ALA A 177 6.48 -0.60 13.35
C ALA A 177 5.96 0.78 13.77
N GLY A 178 5.96 1.03 15.08
CA GLY A 178 5.77 2.36 15.63
C GLY A 178 7.02 3.23 15.50
N GLN A 179 6.88 4.50 15.84
CA GLN A 179 7.93 5.50 15.84
C GLN A 179 8.02 6.13 17.24
N ASN A 180 9.23 6.19 17.80
CA ASN A 180 9.50 6.83 19.10
C ASN A 180 8.59 6.30 20.24
N GLY A 181 8.30 4.99 20.25
CA GLY A 181 7.46 4.35 21.28
C GLY A 181 5.94 4.48 21.06
N ASN A 182 5.51 5.16 19.99
CA ASN A 182 4.10 5.37 19.64
C ASN A 182 3.74 4.66 18.32
N PHE A 183 2.50 4.20 18.18
CA PHE A 183 1.99 3.55 16.98
C PHE A 183 1.12 4.46 16.11
N ARG A 184 0.44 5.42 16.75
CA ARG A 184 -0.55 6.35 16.20
C ARG A 184 -1.76 5.60 15.63
N PRO A 185 -2.51 4.83 16.44
CA PRO A 185 -3.56 3.93 15.94
C PRO A 185 -4.72 4.64 15.23
N ASP A 186 -5.05 5.85 15.67
CA ASP A 186 -6.19 6.64 15.18
C ASP A 186 -5.84 7.56 14.01
N ASP A 187 -4.56 7.70 13.69
CA ASP A 187 -4.12 8.48 12.55
C ASP A 187 -4.51 7.80 11.25
N LYS A 188 -4.83 8.61 10.24
CA LYS A 188 -5.16 8.10 8.91
C LYS A 188 -3.93 7.49 8.26
N ILE A 189 -4.12 6.37 7.58
CA ILE A 189 -3.04 5.68 6.88
C ILE A 189 -2.95 6.17 5.44
N THR A 190 -1.74 6.52 5.03
CA THR A 190 -1.45 6.96 3.66
C THR A 190 -1.43 5.79 2.69
N ARG A 191 -1.63 6.07 1.40
CA ARG A 191 -1.52 5.07 0.33
C ARG A 191 -0.11 4.48 0.25
N ALA A 192 0.92 5.29 0.47
CA ALA A 192 2.31 4.80 0.51
C ALA A 192 2.54 3.79 1.65
N GLU A 193 2.01 4.07 2.84
CA GLU A 193 2.10 3.13 3.98
C GLU A 193 1.27 1.87 3.71
N ALA A 194 0.07 2.01 3.15
CA ALA A 194 -0.77 0.88 2.75
C ALA A 194 -0.06 -0.01 1.72
N ALA A 195 0.65 0.57 0.75
CA ALA A 195 1.45 -0.17 -0.23
C ALA A 195 2.49 -1.08 0.43
N LYS A 196 3.22 -0.53 1.42
CA LYS A 196 4.18 -1.31 2.20
C LYS A 196 3.50 -2.45 2.95
N VAL A 197 2.37 -2.21 3.59
CA VAL A 197 1.65 -3.26 4.32
C VAL A 197 1.15 -4.35 3.39
N PHE A 198 0.49 -4.01 2.28
CA PHE A 198 -0.02 -5.02 1.34
C PHE A 198 1.10 -5.86 0.72
N THR A 199 2.18 -5.22 0.28
CA THR A 199 3.32 -5.93 -0.33
C THR A 199 4.07 -6.79 0.67
N ASN A 200 4.19 -6.36 1.94
CA ASN A 200 4.74 -7.18 3.02
C ASN A 200 3.81 -8.36 3.35
N ALA A 201 2.50 -8.11 3.48
CA ALA A 201 1.49 -9.12 3.77
C ALA A 201 1.46 -10.24 2.72
N ALA A 202 1.70 -9.89 1.46
CA ALA A 202 1.81 -10.82 0.32
C ALA A 202 3.23 -11.37 0.10
N GLY A 203 4.21 -11.04 0.94
CA GLY A 203 5.58 -11.55 0.83
C GLY A 203 6.34 -11.07 -0.42
N ILE A 204 5.91 -9.95 -1.01
CA ILE A 204 6.49 -9.39 -2.23
C ILE A 204 7.64 -8.46 -1.89
N GLY A 205 7.45 -7.62 -0.87
CA GLY A 205 8.40 -6.56 -0.53
C GLY A 205 8.41 -5.41 -1.54
N GLY A 206 9.48 -4.62 -1.57
CA GLY A 206 9.60 -3.44 -2.44
C GLY A 206 10.38 -3.69 -3.72
N ALA A 207 10.08 -3.02 -4.83
CA ALA A 207 10.90 -3.08 -6.04
C ALA A 207 12.20 -2.27 -5.86
N LYS A 208 13.28 -2.65 -6.56
CA LYS A 208 14.53 -1.88 -6.62
C LYS A 208 14.46 -0.73 -7.62
N THR A 209 13.82 -0.97 -8.74
CA THR A 209 13.60 0.05 -9.77
C THR A 209 12.35 0.83 -9.43
N VAL A 210 12.40 2.16 -9.49
CA VAL A 210 11.23 3.04 -9.29
C VAL A 210 11.24 4.06 -10.41
N ASN A 211 10.24 4.01 -11.29
CA ASN A 211 10.20 4.85 -12.48
C ASN A 211 8.80 5.10 -13.03
N THR A 212 7.74 4.61 -12.37
CA THR A 212 6.38 4.71 -12.90
C THR A 212 5.72 6.05 -12.61
N PHE A 213 5.87 6.56 -11.39
CA PHE A 213 5.07 7.70 -10.92
C PHE A 213 5.89 8.99 -10.86
N ALA A 214 5.38 10.05 -11.50
CA ALA A 214 6.09 11.32 -11.59
C ALA A 214 6.17 12.08 -10.24
N ASP A 215 5.29 11.76 -9.29
CA ASP A 215 5.24 12.33 -7.93
C ASP A 215 5.89 11.43 -6.87
N VAL A 216 6.56 10.34 -7.27
CA VAL A 216 7.28 9.44 -6.35
C VAL A 216 8.75 9.38 -6.77
N PRO A 217 9.61 10.25 -6.21
CA PRO A 217 11.03 10.18 -6.51
C PRO A 217 11.62 8.88 -5.96
N ALA A 218 12.67 8.36 -6.62
CA ALA A 218 13.35 7.13 -6.18
C ALA A 218 13.97 7.25 -4.77
N THR A 219 14.20 8.47 -4.28
CA THR A 219 14.67 8.76 -2.92
C THR A 219 13.59 8.66 -1.86
N HIS A 220 12.31 8.56 -2.24
CA HIS A 220 11.22 8.38 -1.31
C HIS A 220 11.35 7.03 -0.59
N SER A 221 11.27 7.04 0.75
CA SER A 221 11.56 5.86 1.58
C SER A 221 10.66 4.65 1.29
N LEU A 222 9.46 4.90 0.76
CA LEU A 222 8.49 3.87 0.37
C LEU A 222 8.39 3.64 -1.14
N ALA A 223 9.25 4.28 -1.94
CA ALA A 223 9.20 4.23 -3.41
C ALA A 223 9.18 2.80 -3.96
N GLY A 224 10.03 1.92 -3.42
CA GLY A 224 10.06 0.51 -3.83
C GLY A 224 8.76 -0.23 -3.52
N TYR A 225 8.16 0.00 -2.36
CA TYR A 225 6.89 -0.63 -2.00
C TYR A 225 5.73 -0.12 -2.85
N ILE A 226 5.73 1.17 -3.17
CA ILE A 226 4.75 1.78 -4.09
C ILE A 226 4.86 1.13 -5.47
N GLN A 227 6.07 1.06 -6.01
CA GLN A 227 6.30 0.43 -7.31
C GLN A 227 5.88 -1.04 -7.30
N SER A 228 6.25 -1.79 -6.26
CA SER A 228 5.86 -3.20 -6.11
C SER A 228 4.35 -3.39 -6.02
N ALA A 229 3.65 -2.52 -5.28
CA ALA A 229 2.19 -2.56 -5.21
C ALA A 229 1.55 -2.31 -6.58
N TYR A 230 2.14 -1.44 -7.41
CA TYR A 230 1.71 -1.21 -8.77
C TYR A 230 2.01 -2.38 -9.71
N ASP A 231 3.24 -2.90 -9.69
CA ASP A 231 3.67 -4.03 -10.54
C ASP A 231 2.83 -5.29 -10.30
N ASN A 232 2.26 -5.42 -9.10
CA ASN A 232 1.41 -6.54 -8.69
C ASN A 232 -0.08 -6.18 -8.67
N CYS A 233 -0.47 -5.04 -9.24
CA CYS A 233 -1.85 -4.58 -9.34
C CYS A 233 -2.62 -4.51 -8.02
N LEU A 234 -1.91 -4.30 -6.91
CA LEU A 234 -2.49 -4.05 -5.59
C LEU A 234 -2.98 -2.61 -5.50
N LEU A 235 -2.14 -1.64 -5.85
CA LEU A 235 -2.48 -0.22 -5.82
C LEU A 235 -2.06 0.46 -7.13
N HIS A 236 -2.89 1.36 -7.60
CA HIS A 236 -2.73 2.01 -8.91
C HIS A 236 -2.61 3.52 -8.77
N GLY A 237 -1.99 4.17 -9.75
CA GLY A 237 -1.97 5.63 -9.86
C GLY A 237 -3.14 6.19 -10.67
N GLN A 238 -3.10 7.49 -10.89
CA GLN A 238 -4.07 8.26 -11.68
C GLN A 238 -3.35 9.12 -12.70
N ASN A 239 -3.97 9.38 -13.83
CA ASN A 239 -3.39 10.27 -14.84
C ASN A 239 -3.96 11.66 -14.71
N GLU A 240 -3.04 12.61 -14.57
CA GLU A 240 -3.35 14.03 -14.51
C GLU A 240 -2.38 14.75 -15.43
N GLY A 241 -2.89 15.43 -16.46
CA GLY A 241 -2.07 16.22 -17.37
C GLY A 241 -0.99 15.41 -18.12
N GLY A 242 -1.30 14.17 -18.53
CA GLY A 242 -0.37 13.30 -19.25
C GLY A 242 0.73 12.67 -18.39
N LYS A 243 0.66 12.83 -17.05
CA LYS A 243 1.57 12.20 -16.09
C LYS A 243 0.81 11.20 -15.24
N THR A 244 1.44 10.05 -14.98
CA THR A 244 0.94 9.08 -14.02
C THR A 244 1.41 9.46 -12.61
N LEU A 245 0.46 9.72 -11.72
CA LEU A 245 0.68 10.16 -10.34
C LEU A 245 0.15 9.12 -9.36
N TYR A 246 0.89 8.82 -8.30
CA TYR A 246 0.48 7.85 -7.28
C TYR A 246 -0.30 8.48 -6.12
N LYS A 247 0.01 9.74 -5.81
CA LYS A 247 -0.42 10.49 -4.62
C LYS A 247 -0.08 9.73 -3.32
N PRO A 248 1.22 9.60 -2.98
CA PRO A 248 1.66 8.78 -1.85
C PRO A 248 1.07 9.20 -0.50
N GLU A 249 0.88 10.50 -0.29
CA GLU A 249 0.37 11.11 0.94
C GLU A 249 -1.16 11.07 1.07
N LEU A 250 -1.87 10.69 0.02
CA LEU A 250 -3.33 10.59 0.08
C LEU A 250 -3.72 9.40 0.97
N ASN A 251 -4.69 9.60 1.85
CA ASN A 251 -5.17 8.54 2.73
C ASN A 251 -5.96 7.48 1.94
N ILE A 252 -5.71 6.20 2.23
CA ILE A 252 -6.45 5.12 1.59
C ILE A 252 -7.87 5.02 2.16
N THR A 253 -8.83 4.77 1.29
CA THR A 253 -10.23 4.62 1.67
C THR A 253 -10.61 3.18 2.02
N LEU A 254 -11.75 3.01 2.70
CA LEU A 254 -12.34 1.70 2.94
C LEU A 254 -12.64 0.96 1.62
N ALA A 255 -13.20 1.65 0.62
CA ALA A 255 -13.53 1.06 -0.66
C ALA A 255 -12.30 0.60 -1.45
N GLU A 256 -11.24 1.41 -1.48
CA GLU A 256 -9.98 1.01 -2.10
C GLU A 256 -9.40 -0.22 -1.39
N THR A 257 -9.32 -0.17 -0.06
CA THR A 257 -8.81 -1.28 0.75
C THR A 257 -9.60 -2.57 0.53
N GLY A 258 -10.93 -2.48 0.52
CA GLY A 258 -11.82 -3.60 0.26
C GLY A 258 -11.60 -4.21 -1.12
N LYS A 259 -11.45 -3.38 -2.17
CA LYS A 259 -11.14 -3.85 -3.53
C LYS A 259 -9.81 -4.61 -3.58
N VAL A 260 -8.76 -4.05 -2.96
CA VAL A 260 -7.44 -4.72 -2.93
C VAL A 260 -7.54 -6.07 -2.24
N LEU A 261 -8.10 -6.10 -1.03
CA LEU A 261 -8.21 -7.33 -0.24
C LEU A 261 -9.06 -8.39 -0.95
N TYR A 262 -10.18 -8.01 -1.55
CA TYR A 262 -11.00 -8.95 -2.31
C TYR A 262 -10.22 -9.56 -3.46
N ASN A 263 -9.52 -8.74 -4.24
CA ASN A 263 -8.70 -9.21 -5.36
C ASN A 263 -7.53 -10.08 -4.90
N VAL A 264 -7.01 -9.86 -3.68
CA VAL A 264 -5.95 -10.71 -3.10
C VAL A 264 -6.52 -12.06 -2.66
N THR A 265 -7.71 -12.11 -2.05
CA THR A 265 -8.27 -13.34 -1.47
C THR A 265 -9.13 -14.17 -2.45
N HIS A 266 -9.50 -13.61 -3.60
CA HIS A 266 -10.36 -14.28 -4.61
C HIS A 266 -9.67 -14.42 -5.97
N GLN A 267 -8.35 -14.59 -5.98
CA GLN A 267 -7.63 -14.93 -7.22
C GLN A 267 -8.03 -16.34 -7.68
N LYS A 268 -8.14 -16.52 -9.00
CA LYS A 268 -8.41 -17.81 -9.64
C LYS A 268 -7.13 -18.49 -10.09
#